data_AF-A0A4X1V4C1-F1
#
_entry.id   AF-A0A4X1V4C1-F1
#
_cell.length_a   1.000
_cell.length_b   1.000
_cell.length_c   1.000
_cell.angle_alpha   90.00
_cell.angle_beta   90.00
_cell.angle_gamma   90.00
#
_symmetry.space_group_name_H-M   'P 1'
#
loop_
_entity.id
_entity.type
_entity.pdbx_description
1 polymer ?
#
loop_
_entity_poly.entity_id
_entity_poly.type
_entity_poly.pdbx_seq_one_letter_code
_entity_poly.pdbx_strand_id
1 'polypeptide(L)'
;MRLYEKVLEMHNYCFSALLDHECTAEEILRKKLVKDWKEEMTSLEKKITTSLSTCDFYPDKPVVQKARKQKSKEEKLKIKEENEQFLEEYEPPGLFCGRGNHPRMGKLKKQVLPEGIIINWRKDAKVPSPPPGRKWKEVRHADKGTWLISRTENIRVSITSIWLNPSSRIKGEKDWQKHETARRQKMGVDQVCSQYREDCTSKEVKSPAGQACHNFSDKLALPAGNEKEGDTPDPVGCCLLRAEHIILHPELDGQEHRGEFDFLGKDSVRYYNKVSIEKRVFKNLQLHSLDLVLLWLGCRPAATVPIRPLVWELPYATGVALKRQKKKKKKKKEEKKKKDKRRKTLDWGWIKLGRR
;
A
#
# COMPACT_ATOMS: atom_id res chain seq x y z
N MET A 1 10.06 -5.83 39.92
CA MET A 1 10.38 -4.41 40.16
C MET A 1 9.20 -3.57 39.67
N ARG A 2 8.77 -2.54 40.40
CA ARG A 2 7.71 -1.63 39.92
C ARG A 2 8.37 -0.53 39.10
N LEU A 3 8.26 -0.63 37.77
CA LEU A 3 8.70 0.42 36.85
C LEU A 3 7.82 1.66 37.02
N TYR A 4 8.34 2.84 36.68
CA TYR A 4 7.53 4.05 36.61
C TYR A 4 6.39 3.87 35.61
N GLU A 5 5.21 4.46 35.83
CA GLU A 5 4.00 4.17 35.02
C GLU A 5 4.23 4.30 33.51
N LYS A 6 4.94 5.34 33.07
CA LYS A 6 5.29 5.51 31.64
C LYS A 6 6.16 4.38 31.09
N VAL A 7 7.11 3.91 31.89
CA VAL A 7 8.05 2.84 31.52
C VAL A 7 7.33 1.49 31.56
N LEU A 8 6.39 1.31 32.48
CA LEU A 8 5.52 0.13 32.56
C LEU A 8 4.54 0.05 31.39
N GLU A 9 3.96 1.19 30.98
CA GLU A 9 3.08 1.28 29.81
C GLU A 9 3.84 0.90 28.53
N MET A 10 5.00 1.52 28.31
CA MET A 10 5.91 1.12 27.23
C MET A 10 6.34 -0.35 27.32
N HIS A 11 6.67 -0.83 28.51
CA HIS A 11 7.04 -2.22 28.74
C HIS A 11 5.92 -3.17 28.31
N ASN A 12 4.67 -2.85 28.63
CA ASN A 12 3.49 -3.64 28.25
C ASN A 12 3.20 -3.59 26.73
N TYR A 13 3.39 -2.45 26.08
CA TYR A 13 3.24 -2.33 24.63
C TYR A 13 4.35 -3.07 23.88
N CYS A 14 5.61 -2.87 24.29
CA CYS A 14 6.76 -3.61 23.80
C CYS A 14 6.56 -5.12 24.02
N PHE A 15 6.10 -5.55 25.20
CA PHE A 15 5.74 -6.93 25.54
C PHE A 15 4.74 -7.53 24.55
N SER A 16 3.64 -6.83 24.25
CA SER A 16 2.64 -7.33 23.29
C SER A 16 3.18 -7.50 21.87
N ALA A 17 4.09 -6.61 21.45
CA ALA A 17 4.71 -6.66 20.13
C ALA A 17 5.91 -7.63 20.05
N LEU A 18 6.61 -7.85 21.17
CA LEU A 18 7.83 -8.66 21.26
C LEU A 18 7.59 -10.16 21.25
N LEU A 19 6.42 -10.63 21.66
CA LEU A 19 6.26 -12.03 22.04
C LEU A 19 5.66 -12.94 20.97
N ASP A 20 5.11 -12.40 19.88
CA ASP A 20 4.46 -13.19 18.81
C ASP A 20 4.77 -12.69 17.39
N HIS A 21 5.58 -11.63 17.22
CA HIS A 21 5.79 -11.00 15.92
C HIS A 21 7.20 -11.29 15.38
N GLU A 22 7.31 -11.71 14.11
CA GLU A 22 8.59 -12.02 13.44
C GLU A 22 9.59 -10.86 13.52
N CYS A 23 9.08 -9.62 13.53
CA CYS A 23 9.86 -8.38 13.69
C CYS A 23 10.61 -8.25 15.03
N THR A 24 10.49 -9.18 15.97
CA THR A 24 11.26 -9.13 17.23
C THR A 24 12.21 -10.31 17.37
N ALA A 25 12.25 -11.21 16.39
CA ALA A 25 13.27 -12.25 16.26
C ALA A 25 14.61 -11.68 15.80
N GLU A 26 14.61 -10.61 15.00
CA GLU A 26 15.86 -10.03 14.47
C GLU A 26 16.64 -9.24 15.52
N GLU A 27 17.93 -9.55 15.66
CA GLU A 27 18.83 -8.93 16.64
C GLU A 27 18.99 -7.41 16.44
N ILE A 28 18.98 -6.95 15.19
CA ILE A 28 19.09 -5.53 14.82
C ILE A 28 17.91 -4.73 15.40
N LEU A 29 16.71 -5.32 15.41
CA LEU A 29 15.49 -4.68 15.88
C LEU A 29 15.47 -4.60 17.41
N ARG A 30 15.94 -5.65 18.09
CA ARG A 30 16.14 -5.65 19.54
C ARG A 30 17.12 -4.57 19.97
N LYS A 31 18.25 -4.39 19.26
CA LYS A 31 19.23 -3.34 19.57
C LYS A 31 18.64 -1.93 19.46
N LYS A 32 17.86 -1.66 18.41
CA LYS A 32 17.17 -0.36 18.23
C LYS A 32 16.13 -0.12 19.32
N LEU A 33 15.34 -1.15 19.65
CA LEU A 33 14.38 -1.06 20.73
C LEU A 33 15.03 -0.75 22.08
N VAL A 34 16.10 -1.45 22.44
CA VAL A 34 16.83 -1.20 23.70
C VAL A 34 17.33 0.23 23.76
N LYS A 35 17.86 0.74 22.64
CA LYS A 35 18.33 2.11 22.55
C LYS A 35 17.19 3.10 22.83
N ASP A 36 16.10 3.02 22.07
CA ASP A 36 14.96 3.94 22.21
C ASP A 36 14.30 3.78 23.59
N TRP A 37 14.23 2.56 24.12
CA TRP A 37 13.68 2.30 25.45
C TRP A 37 14.52 2.94 26.55
N LYS A 38 15.85 2.82 26.46
CA LYS A 38 16.76 3.49 27.39
C LYS A 38 16.60 5.00 27.32
N GLU A 39 16.32 5.61 26.18
CA GLU A 39 16.12 7.07 26.10
C GLU A 39 14.96 7.56 26.97
N GLU A 40 13.89 6.75 27.13
CA GLU A 40 12.70 7.07 27.93
C GLU A 40 12.84 6.74 29.42
N MET A 41 13.89 6.01 29.80
CA MET A 41 14.15 5.65 31.21
C MET A 41 14.73 6.80 32.02
N THR A 42 14.39 6.83 33.31
CA THR A 42 15.07 7.66 34.29
C THR A 42 16.53 7.24 34.49
N SER A 43 17.35 8.13 35.05
CA SER A 43 18.77 7.83 35.36
C SER A 43 18.95 6.66 36.32
N LEU A 44 17.95 6.37 37.16
CA LEU A 44 17.95 5.22 38.07
C LEU A 44 17.62 3.92 37.33
N GLU A 45 16.59 3.92 36.50
CA GLU A 45 16.19 2.76 35.68
C GLU A 45 17.30 2.36 34.69
N LYS A 46 17.98 3.35 34.07
CA LYS A 46 19.14 3.10 33.19
C LYS A 46 20.28 2.34 33.85
N LYS A 47 20.51 2.58 35.15
CA LYS A 47 21.56 1.90 35.92
C LYS A 47 21.21 0.46 36.23
N ILE A 48 19.92 0.15 36.37
CA ILE A 48 19.44 -1.19 36.73
C ILE A 48 19.23 -2.04 35.47
N THR A 49 18.68 -1.46 34.40
CA THR A 49 18.40 -2.16 33.14
C THR A 49 19.61 -2.13 32.21
N THR A 50 20.56 -3.03 32.46
CA THR A 50 21.80 -3.13 31.68
C THR A 50 21.61 -3.83 30.34
N SER A 51 20.87 -4.96 30.30
CA SER A 51 20.61 -5.77 29.10
C SER A 51 19.12 -6.15 28.96
N LEU A 52 18.66 -6.34 27.71
CA LEU A 52 17.33 -6.90 27.43
C LEU A 52 17.23 -8.39 27.79
N SER A 53 18.36 -9.12 27.74
CA SER A 53 18.40 -10.56 28.03
C SER A 53 18.16 -10.90 29.50
N THR A 54 18.42 -9.94 30.40
CA THR A 54 18.21 -10.09 31.84
C THR A 54 16.83 -9.58 32.28
N CYS A 55 16.06 -9.00 31.34
CA CYS A 55 14.69 -8.58 31.60
C CYS A 55 13.77 -9.77 31.35
N ASP A 56 13.15 -10.26 32.42
CA ASP A 56 12.04 -11.20 32.27
C ASP A 56 10.79 -10.42 31.85
N PHE A 57 10.47 -10.50 30.56
CA PHE A 57 9.24 -9.96 30.04
C PHE A 57 8.09 -10.93 30.21
N TYR A 58 8.27 -12.18 30.65
CA TYR A 58 7.24 -13.23 30.57
C TYR A 58 6.22 -13.40 31.72
N PRO A 59 6.14 -12.58 32.80
CA PRO A 59 5.34 -13.00 33.96
C PRO A 59 3.82 -13.01 33.73
N ASP A 60 3.26 -12.27 32.76
CA ASP A 60 1.81 -11.98 32.73
C ASP A 60 1.03 -12.46 31.47
N LYS A 61 1.70 -13.03 30.45
CA LYS A 61 1.01 -13.44 29.19
C LYS A 61 -0.13 -14.44 29.41
N PRO A 62 0.06 -15.55 30.16
CA PRO A 62 -1.02 -16.50 30.39
C PRO A 62 -2.12 -15.93 31.30
N VAL A 63 -1.80 -15.02 32.23
CA VAL A 63 -2.75 -14.40 33.15
C VAL A 63 -3.67 -13.42 32.39
N VAL A 64 -3.10 -12.54 31.56
CA VAL A 64 -3.86 -11.57 30.76
C VAL A 64 -4.73 -12.27 29.69
N GLN A 65 -4.21 -13.32 29.03
CA GLN A 65 -4.98 -14.08 28.06
C GLN A 65 -6.11 -14.90 28.70
N LYS A 66 -5.87 -15.52 29.87
CA LYS A 66 -6.90 -16.23 30.64
C LYS A 66 -7.97 -15.27 31.15
N ALA A 67 -7.58 -14.12 31.72
CA ALA A 67 -8.50 -13.09 32.18
C ALA A 67 -9.40 -12.55 31.06
N ARG A 68 -8.85 -12.28 29.86
CA ARG A 68 -9.65 -11.85 28.69
C ARG A 68 -10.66 -12.91 28.23
N LYS A 69 -10.28 -14.19 28.27
CA LYS A 69 -11.15 -15.31 27.88
C LYS A 69 -12.25 -15.58 28.90
N GLN A 70 -11.94 -15.44 30.20
CA GLN A 70 -12.84 -15.67 31.33
C GLN A 70 -13.86 -14.56 31.60
N LYS A 71 -13.76 -13.39 30.96
CA LYS A 71 -14.78 -12.32 31.08
C LYS A 71 -16.18 -12.83 30.75
N SER A 72 -17.16 -12.44 31.55
CA SER A 72 -18.56 -12.82 31.35
C SER A 72 -19.11 -12.23 30.04
N LYS A 73 -20.23 -12.79 29.54
CA LYS A 73 -20.90 -12.22 28.34
C LYS A 73 -21.35 -10.78 28.59
N GLU A 74 -21.77 -10.46 29.81
CA GLU A 74 -22.26 -9.14 30.20
C GLU A 74 -21.14 -8.10 30.27
N GLU A 75 -19.97 -8.46 30.82
CA GLU A 75 -18.79 -7.60 30.83
C GLU A 75 -18.26 -7.34 29.40
N LYS A 76 -18.27 -8.36 28.55
CA LYS A 76 -17.89 -8.22 27.13
C LYS A 76 -18.86 -7.30 26.39
N LEU A 77 -20.15 -7.33 26.72
CA LEU A 77 -21.15 -6.44 26.14
C LEU A 77 -20.95 -4.99 26.60
N LYS A 78 -20.75 -4.74 27.91
CA LYS A 78 -20.45 -3.41 28.44
C LYS A 78 -19.19 -2.80 27.81
N ILE A 79 -18.11 -3.57 27.70
CA ILE A 79 -16.87 -3.12 27.03
C ILE A 79 -17.14 -2.82 25.54
N LYS A 80 -17.97 -3.61 24.86
CA LYS A 80 -18.32 -3.36 23.46
C LYS A 80 -19.14 -2.09 23.32
N GLU A 81 -20.11 -1.86 24.19
CA GLU A 81 -20.95 -0.65 24.22
C GLU A 81 -20.12 0.60 24.57
N GLU A 82 -19.21 0.51 25.54
CA GLU A 82 -18.25 1.58 25.87
C GLU A 82 -17.33 1.89 24.68
N ASN A 83 -16.78 0.86 24.01
CA ASN A 83 -15.95 1.05 22.82
C ASN A 83 -16.74 1.56 21.60
N GLU A 84 -18.04 1.23 21.47
CA GLU A 84 -18.92 1.77 20.43
C GLU A 84 -19.32 3.23 20.72
N GLN A 85 -19.38 3.64 21.98
CA GLN A 85 -19.56 5.05 22.36
C GLN A 85 -18.30 5.88 22.11
N PHE A 86 -17.12 5.30 22.34
CA PHE A 86 -15.82 5.88 21.96
C PHE A 86 -15.42 5.48 20.54
N LEU A 87 -16.18 5.94 19.54
CA LEU A 87 -15.86 5.71 18.14
C LEU A 87 -14.52 6.41 17.77
N GLU A 88 -13.54 5.59 17.37
CA GLU A 88 -12.15 5.90 16.99
C GLU A 88 -11.11 5.88 18.11
N GLU A 89 -10.54 4.70 18.34
CA GLU A 89 -9.31 4.50 19.11
C GLU A 89 -8.16 5.31 18.51
N TYR A 90 -7.56 6.15 19.36
CA TYR A 90 -6.29 6.77 19.10
C TYR A 90 -5.24 5.70 18.85
N GLU A 91 -4.44 5.82 17.79
CA GLU A 91 -3.33 4.87 17.55
C GLU A 91 -2.42 4.83 18.80
N PRO A 92 -2.35 3.70 19.52
CA PRO A 92 -1.61 3.60 20.75
C PRO A 92 -0.10 3.68 20.49
N PRO A 93 0.71 4.03 21.50
CA PRO A 93 2.15 3.87 21.41
C PRO A 93 2.49 2.39 21.15
N GLY A 94 3.59 2.14 20.46
CA GLY A 94 3.97 0.79 20.06
C GLY A 94 5.31 0.74 19.33
N LEU A 95 5.59 -0.39 18.68
CA LEU A 95 6.77 -0.54 17.84
C LEU A 95 6.45 -0.25 16.39
N PHE A 96 7.34 0.46 15.72
CA PHE A 96 7.21 0.67 14.29
C PHE A 96 7.57 -0.63 13.55
N CYS A 97 6.54 -1.33 13.07
CA CYS A 97 6.68 -2.51 12.21
C CYS A 97 6.64 -2.09 10.74
N GLY A 98 7.76 -1.56 10.24
CA GLY A 98 7.92 -1.28 8.82
C GLY A 98 7.87 -2.56 7.98
N ARG A 99 7.40 -2.47 6.73
CA ARG A 99 7.37 -3.61 5.81
C ARG A 99 8.75 -3.84 5.18
N GLY A 100 9.11 -5.11 4.98
CA GLY A 100 10.43 -5.52 4.49
C GLY A 100 11.56 -5.10 5.45
N ASN A 101 12.77 -4.91 4.92
CA ASN A 101 13.96 -4.54 5.69
C ASN A 101 14.01 -3.03 6.00
N HIS A 102 12.95 -2.48 6.57
CA HIS A 102 12.87 -1.04 6.84
C HIS A 102 13.88 -0.64 7.93
N PRO A 103 14.76 0.36 7.72
CA PRO A 103 15.82 0.72 8.68
C PRO A 103 15.30 1.27 10.01
N ARG A 104 14.06 1.76 10.05
CA ARG A 104 13.42 2.32 11.24
C ARG A 104 12.53 1.29 11.94
N MET A 105 12.45 0.07 11.41
CA MET A 105 11.75 -1.03 12.06
C MET A 105 12.30 -1.22 13.48
N GLY A 106 11.42 -1.52 14.43
CA GLY A 106 11.76 -1.69 15.84
C GLY A 106 11.95 -0.37 16.63
N LYS A 107 11.89 0.79 15.97
CA LYS A 107 11.87 2.08 16.69
C LYS A 107 10.57 2.26 17.47
N LEU A 108 10.66 2.97 18.59
CA LEU A 108 9.51 3.26 19.44
C LEU A 108 8.61 4.33 18.81
N LYS A 109 7.37 3.97 18.51
CA LYS A 109 6.31 4.91 18.15
C LYS A 109 5.70 5.48 19.43
N LYS A 110 5.88 6.78 19.63
CA LYS A 110 5.44 7.47 20.85
C LYS A 110 3.95 7.82 20.78
N GLN A 111 3.32 7.92 21.95
CA GLN A 111 1.97 8.45 22.05
C GLN A 111 1.97 9.91 21.57
N VAL A 112 1.06 10.23 20.66
CA VAL A 112 0.93 11.60 20.18
C VAL A 112 0.14 12.41 21.21
N LEU A 113 0.75 13.49 21.69
CA LEU A 113 0.15 14.40 22.66
C LEU A 113 -0.71 15.47 21.95
N PRO A 114 -1.73 16.06 22.61
CA PRO A 114 -2.53 17.17 22.06
C PRO A 114 -1.70 18.32 21.49
N GLU A 115 -0.56 18.61 22.11
CA GLU A 115 0.39 19.65 21.70
C GLU A 115 1.07 19.36 20.34
N GLY A 116 0.97 18.12 19.85
CA GLY A 116 1.43 17.69 18.53
C GLY A 116 0.31 17.64 17.47
N ILE A 117 -0.93 17.99 17.83
CA ILE A 117 -2.12 17.85 16.98
C ILE A 117 -2.58 19.19 16.44
N ILE A 118 -2.77 19.25 15.12
CA ILE A 118 -3.37 20.38 14.40
C ILE A 118 -4.80 20.00 14.05
N ILE A 119 -5.76 20.83 14.42
CA ILE A 119 -7.18 20.64 14.09
C ILE A 119 -7.54 21.56 12.92
N ASN A 120 -8.16 21.01 11.89
CA ASN A 120 -8.78 21.78 10.83
C ASN A 120 -10.27 21.88 11.09
N TRP A 121 -10.75 23.09 11.35
CA TRP A 121 -12.14 23.34 11.69
C TRP A 121 -12.69 24.52 10.89
N ARG A 122 -14.01 24.72 10.90
CA ARG A 122 -14.59 25.94 10.35
C ARG A 122 -14.41 27.12 11.31
N LYS A 123 -14.31 28.33 10.77
CA LYS A 123 -14.14 29.57 11.56
C LYS A 123 -15.35 29.89 12.43
N ASP A 124 -16.54 29.52 11.95
CA ASP A 124 -17.84 29.81 12.55
C ASP A 124 -18.36 28.68 13.46
N ALA A 125 -17.63 27.57 13.57
CA ALA A 125 -18.05 26.42 14.36
C ALA A 125 -17.30 26.33 15.68
N LYS A 126 -17.98 25.83 16.73
CA LYS A 126 -17.36 25.57 18.04
C LYS A 126 -16.23 24.56 17.88
N VAL A 127 -15.00 24.98 18.16
CA VAL A 127 -13.80 24.14 18.09
C VAL A 127 -13.82 23.15 19.26
N PRO A 128 -13.46 21.87 19.05
CA PRO A 128 -13.36 20.90 20.15
C PRO A 128 -12.29 21.32 21.15
N SER A 129 -12.62 21.23 22.44
CA SER A 129 -11.67 21.54 23.51
C SER A 129 -10.64 20.41 23.68
N PRO A 130 -9.36 20.74 23.90
CA PRO A 130 -8.36 19.74 24.27
C PRO A 130 -8.66 19.13 25.65
N PRO A 131 -8.03 17.99 25.99
CA PRO A 131 -8.11 17.43 27.33
C PRO A 131 -7.73 18.45 28.42
N PRO A 132 -8.26 18.31 29.66
CA PRO A 132 -7.98 19.25 30.75
C PRO A 132 -6.47 19.49 30.96
N GLY A 133 -6.08 20.75 31.10
CA GLY A 133 -4.69 21.15 31.31
C GLY A 133 -3.79 21.08 30.06
N ARG A 134 -4.34 20.79 28.87
CA ARG A 134 -3.59 20.70 27.61
C ARG A 134 -4.09 21.66 26.56
N LYS A 135 -3.31 21.81 25.49
CA LYS A 135 -3.65 22.63 24.32
C LYS A 135 -3.36 21.93 23.00
N TRP A 136 -4.14 22.24 21.98
CA TRP A 136 -3.81 21.84 20.61
C TRP A 136 -2.55 22.56 20.12
N LYS A 137 -1.83 21.95 19.17
CA LYS A 137 -0.70 22.60 18.50
C LYS A 137 -1.13 23.85 17.76
N GLU A 138 -2.19 23.71 16.97
CA GLU A 138 -2.73 24.76 16.11
C GLU A 138 -4.19 24.42 15.77
N VAL A 139 -5.03 25.45 15.69
CA VAL A 139 -6.36 25.35 15.07
C VAL A 139 -6.29 26.11 13.75
N ARG A 140 -6.48 25.38 12.65
CA ARG A 140 -6.42 25.89 11.28
C ARG A 140 -7.82 25.90 10.67
N HIS A 141 -8.01 26.79 9.70
CA HIS A 141 -9.23 26.91 8.92
C HIS A 141 -8.90 26.79 7.43
N ALA A 142 -8.57 25.58 6.98
CA ALA A 142 -8.23 25.27 5.61
C ALA A 142 -9.44 24.64 4.89
N ASP A 143 -10.14 25.46 4.12
CA ASP A 143 -11.32 25.10 3.31
C ASP A 143 -11.00 24.22 2.10
N LYS A 144 -9.78 24.33 1.56
CA LYS A 144 -9.29 23.48 0.46
C LYS A 144 -8.89 22.07 0.89
N GLY A 145 -8.59 21.87 2.18
CA GLY A 145 -8.16 20.59 2.73
C GLY A 145 -9.35 19.71 3.12
N THR A 146 -9.25 18.40 2.89
CA THR A 146 -10.30 17.45 3.32
C THR A 146 -9.96 16.70 4.61
N TRP A 147 -8.84 17.04 5.25
CA TRP A 147 -8.41 16.46 6.52
C TRP A 147 -9.05 17.22 7.68
N LEU A 148 -9.33 16.50 8.76
CA LEU A 148 -9.91 17.07 9.99
C LEU A 148 -8.84 17.27 11.06
N ILE A 149 -7.96 16.28 11.21
CA ILE A 149 -6.90 16.29 12.22
C ILE A 149 -5.59 15.92 11.54
N SER A 150 -4.53 16.61 11.90
CA SER A 150 -3.18 16.37 11.40
C SER A 150 -2.24 16.22 12.58
N ARG A 151 -1.51 15.10 12.63
CA ARG A 151 -0.52 14.83 13.67
C ARG A 151 0.84 14.56 13.06
N THR A 152 1.89 14.96 13.78
CA THR A 152 3.26 14.62 13.39
C THR A 152 3.70 13.38 14.16
N GLU A 153 4.14 12.35 13.45
CA GLU A 153 4.67 11.13 14.07
C GLU A 153 6.19 11.21 14.25
N ASN A 154 6.72 10.67 15.35
CA ASN A 154 8.14 10.73 15.68
C ASN A 154 9.04 9.87 14.77
N ILE A 155 8.50 8.80 14.17
CA ILE A 155 9.32 7.86 13.37
C ILE A 155 9.74 8.43 12.03
N ARG A 156 8.81 9.01 11.28
CA ARG A 156 9.04 9.51 9.92
C ARG A 156 9.11 11.04 9.84
N VAL A 157 8.77 11.75 10.93
CA VAL A 157 8.52 13.21 10.92
C VAL A 157 7.50 13.60 9.83
N SER A 158 6.76 12.62 9.33
CA SER A 158 5.73 12.80 8.32
C SER A 158 4.44 13.19 9.00
N ILE A 159 3.65 13.99 8.29
CA ILE A 159 2.33 14.40 8.73
C ILE A 159 1.34 13.26 8.42
N THR A 160 0.70 12.75 9.46
CA THR A 160 -0.40 11.78 9.35
C THR A 160 -1.71 12.51 9.57
N SER A 161 -2.61 12.42 8.61
CA SER A 161 -3.91 13.10 8.66
C SER A 161 -5.06 12.12 8.85
N ILE A 162 -6.03 12.51 9.67
CA ILE A 162 -7.32 11.84 9.83
C ILE A 162 -8.31 12.47 8.85
N TRP A 163 -9.02 11.62 8.13
CA TRP A 163 -9.94 12.00 7.07
C TRP A 163 -11.33 11.47 7.37
N LEU A 164 -12.34 12.05 6.70
CA LEU A 164 -13.68 11.51 6.69
C LEU A 164 -13.71 10.06 6.14
N ASN A 165 -14.67 9.30 6.64
CA ASN A 165 -14.98 7.95 6.20
C ASN A 165 -15.17 7.89 4.66
N PRO A 166 -14.75 6.80 3.97
CA PRO A 166 -15.03 6.59 2.55
C PRO A 166 -16.50 6.76 2.12
N SER A 167 -17.47 6.49 3.01
CA SER A 167 -18.90 6.69 2.75
C SER A 167 -19.32 8.17 2.70
N SER A 168 -18.45 9.10 3.10
CA SER A 168 -18.73 10.52 3.05
C SER A 168 -18.84 11.02 1.60
N ARG A 169 -19.70 12.02 1.38
CA ARG A 169 -19.89 12.65 0.07
C ARG A 169 -18.58 13.10 -0.58
N ILE A 170 -17.68 13.72 0.20
CA ILE A 170 -16.42 14.27 -0.31
C ILE A 170 -15.48 13.15 -0.81
N LYS A 171 -15.39 12.03 -0.09
CA LYS A 171 -14.57 10.89 -0.52
C LYS A 171 -15.21 10.17 -1.71
N GLY A 172 -16.53 9.97 -1.68
CA GLY A 172 -17.28 9.36 -2.77
C GLY A 172 -17.18 10.14 -4.08
N GLU A 173 -17.32 11.47 -4.04
CA GLU A 173 -17.20 12.34 -5.22
C GLU A 173 -15.80 12.26 -5.83
N LYS A 174 -14.75 12.29 -5.01
CA LYS A 174 -13.37 12.14 -5.50
C LYS A 174 -13.12 10.77 -6.13
N ASP A 175 -13.65 9.69 -5.55
CA ASP A 175 -13.50 8.35 -6.11
C ASP A 175 -14.31 8.18 -7.41
N TRP A 176 -15.51 8.77 -7.49
CA TRP A 176 -16.29 8.85 -8.73
C TRP A 176 -15.53 9.62 -9.83
N GLN A 177 -14.97 10.79 -9.52
CA GLN A 177 -14.16 11.58 -10.47
C GLN A 177 -12.92 10.82 -10.95
N LYS A 178 -12.26 10.07 -10.06
CA LYS A 178 -11.14 9.18 -10.40
C LYS A 178 -11.58 8.12 -11.42
N HIS A 179 -12.74 7.49 -11.23
CA HIS A 179 -13.29 6.54 -12.19
C HIS A 179 -13.70 7.19 -13.52
N GLU A 180 -14.23 8.41 -13.50
CA GLU A 180 -14.60 9.14 -14.71
C GLU A 180 -13.36 9.55 -15.53
N THR A 181 -12.29 9.96 -14.85
CA THR A 181 -10.99 10.25 -15.48
C THR A 181 -10.44 9.01 -16.20
N ALA A 182 -10.51 7.85 -15.55
CA ALA A 182 -10.14 6.57 -16.16
C ALA A 182 -11.00 6.22 -17.39
N ARG A 183 -12.29 6.54 -17.39
CA ARG A 183 -13.17 6.34 -18.56
C ARG A 183 -12.81 7.27 -19.72
N ARG A 184 -12.50 8.54 -19.44
CA ARG A 184 -12.04 9.48 -20.47
C ARG A 184 -10.73 9.04 -21.09
N GLN A 185 -9.76 8.62 -20.28
CA GLN A 185 -8.48 8.11 -20.78
C GLN A 185 -8.68 6.90 -21.70
N LYS A 186 -9.60 6.00 -21.35
CA LYS A 186 -9.92 4.84 -22.21
C LYS A 186 -10.34 5.25 -23.63
N MET A 187 -10.95 6.41 -23.83
CA MET A 187 -11.34 6.88 -25.17
C MET A 187 -10.13 7.36 -26.00
N GLY A 188 -9.09 7.88 -25.37
CA GLY A 188 -7.86 8.36 -26.03
C GLY A 188 -6.67 7.40 -25.93
N VAL A 189 -6.86 6.20 -25.35
CA VAL A 189 -5.76 5.29 -25.05
C VAL A 189 -5.04 4.83 -26.32
N ASP A 190 -5.77 4.64 -27.41
CA ASP A 190 -5.19 4.17 -28.68
C ASP A 190 -4.27 5.23 -29.29
N GLN A 191 -4.64 6.51 -29.20
CA GLN A 191 -3.80 7.62 -29.65
C GLN A 191 -2.51 7.71 -28.83
N VAL A 192 -2.61 7.59 -27.50
CA VAL A 192 -1.43 7.56 -26.61
C VAL A 192 -0.55 6.35 -26.92
N CYS A 193 -1.15 5.19 -27.19
CA CYS A 193 -0.42 3.98 -27.58
C CYS A 193 0.34 4.14 -28.88
N SER A 194 -0.29 4.75 -29.89
CA SER A 194 0.37 5.04 -31.16
C SER A 194 1.52 6.02 -30.96
N GLN A 195 1.31 7.10 -30.19
CA GLN A 195 2.32 8.12 -29.97
C GLN A 195 3.59 7.55 -29.32
N TYR A 196 3.48 6.77 -28.23
CA TYR A 196 4.70 6.24 -27.59
C TYR A 196 5.38 5.18 -28.45
N ARG A 197 4.65 4.45 -29.31
CA ARG A 197 5.24 3.49 -30.27
C ARG A 197 5.97 4.18 -31.41
N GLU A 198 5.47 5.33 -31.87
CA GLU A 198 6.15 6.18 -32.84
C GLU A 198 7.41 6.81 -32.21
N ASP A 199 7.32 7.25 -30.96
CA ASP A 199 8.47 7.78 -30.22
C ASP A 199 9.59 6.72 -30.11
N CYS A 200 9.27 5.43 -29.97
CA CYS A 200 10.22 4.30 -30.05
C CYS A 200 11.00 4.18 -31.37
N THR A 201 10.62 4.94 -32.40
CA THR A 201 11.33 5.01 -33.69
C THR A 201 12.01 6.34 -33.96
N SER A 202 11.72 7.35 -33.13
CA SER A 202 12.24 8.69 -33.35
C SER A 202 13.77 8.72 -33.16
N LYS A 203 14.45 9.49 -34.01
CA LYS A 203 15.89 9.77 -33.87
C LYS A 203 16.15 10.92 -32.89
N GLU A 204 15.10 11.64 -32.48
CA GLU A 204 15.18 12.68 -31.46
C GLU A 204 15.47 12.06 -30.08
N VAL A 205 16.22 12.79 -29.26
CA VAL A 205 16.73 12.39 -27.93
C VAL A 205 15.61 12.33 -26.87
N LYS A 206 14.42 11.82 -27.21
CA LYS A 206 13.46 11.38 -26.19
C LYS A 206 14.06 10.13 -25.55
N SER A 207 14.34 10.20 -24.24
CA SER A 207 15.03 9.12 -23.53
C SER A 207 14.35 7.76 -23.81
N PRO A 208 15.06 6.80 -24.43
CA PRO A 208 14.50 5.47 -24.72
C PRO A 208 14.04 4.73 -23.45
N ALA A 209 14.55 5.12 -22.29
CA ALA A 209 14.06 4.73 -20.98
C ALA A 209 12.61 5.15 -20.71
N GLY A 210 12.23 6.38 -21.06
CA GLY A 210 10.87 6.90 -20.87
C GLY A 210 9.84 6.19 -21.72
N GLN A 211 10.22 5.83 -22.95
CA GLN A 211 9.37 5.06 -23.84
C GLN A 211 9.19 3.61 -23.34
N ALA A 212 10.27 2.97 -22.88
CA ALA A 212 10.18 1.67 -22.23
C ALA A 212 9.29 1.72 -20.97
N CYS A 213 9.39 2.78 -20.17
CA CYS A 213 8.53 2.99 -19.00
C CYS A 213 7.04 3.10 -19.40
N HIS A 214 6.71 3.85 -20.45
CA HIS A 214 5.34 3.92 -20.95
C HIS A 214 4.82 2.56 -21.41
N ASN A 215 5.64 1.80 -22.14
CA ASN A 215 5.29 0.46 -22.59
C ASN A 215 5.01 -0.48 -21.40
N PHE A 216 5.89 -0.47 -20.39
CA PHE A 216 5.75 -1.31 -19.20
C PHE A 216 4.56 -0.90 -18.34
N SER A 217 4.31 0.40 -18.12
CA SER A 217 3.12 0.86 -17.40
C SER A 217 1.83 0.49 -18.10
N ASP A 218 1.75 0.57 -19.44
CA ASP A 218 0.56 0.15 -20.19
C ASP A 218 0.37 -1.39 -20.18
N LYS A 219 1.43 -2.15 -20.51
CA LYS A 219 1.34 -3.59 -20.74
C LYS A 219 1.37 -4.42 -19.45
N LEU A 220 2.16 -3.98 -18.47
CA LEU A 220 2.41 -4.71 -17.23
C LEU A 220 1.70 -4.08 -16.03
N ALA A 221 1.07 -2.91 -16.20
CA ALA A 221 0.44 -2.14 -15.13
C ALA A 221 1.41 -1.85 -13.97
N LEU A 222 2.68 -1.58 -14.29
CA LEU A 222 3.66 -1.21 -13.27
C LEU A 222 3.39 0.22 -12.76
N PRO A 223 3.41 0.44 -11.43
CA PRO A 223 3.27 1.76 -10.85
C PRO A 223 4.47 2.64 -11.23
N ALA A 224 4.28 3.96 -11.22
CA ALA A 224 5.32 4.93 -11.60
C ALA A 224 6.66 4.67 -10.88
N GLY A 225 6.61 4.49 -9.56
CA GLY A 225 7.81 4.62 -8.72
C GLY A 225 8.14 6.10 -8.55
N ASN A 226 8.10 6.58 -7.32
CA ASN A 226 8.59 7.90 -6.97
C ASN A 226 9.90 7.71 -6.22
N GLU A 227 10.89 8.57 -6.50
CA GLU A 227 12.07 8.68 -5.67
C GLU A 227 11.65 8.88 -4.22
N LYS A 228 12.26 8.11 -3.32
CA LYS A 228 12.07 8.28 -1.89
C LYS A 228 13.31 8.94 -1.33
N GLU A 229 13.08 9.96 -0.51
CA GLU A 229 14.15 10.59 0.26
C GLU A 229 14.49 9.74 1.49
N GLY A 230 15.79 9.52 1.72
CA GLY A 230 16.34 8.89 2.92
C GLY A 230 16.33 7.36 2.94
N ASP A 231 16.51 6.79 4.13
CA ASP A 231 16.88 5.37 4.33
C ASP A 231 15.77 4.33 4.03
N THR A 232 14.60 4.69 3.48
CA THR A 232 13.52 3.70 3.28
C THR A 232 13.99 2.50 2.45
N PRO A 233 13.56 1.26 2.78
CA PRO A 233 13.85 0.11 1.94
C PRO A 233 13.22 0.36 0.57
N ASP A 234 13.69 -0.37 -0.43
CA ASP A 234 13.81 0.06 -1.82
C ASP A 234 12.70 -0.55 -2.72
N PRO A 235 11.41 -0.17 -2.60
CA PRO A 235 10.39 -0.64 -3.52
C PRO A 235 10.54 0.13 -4.82
N VAL A 236 10.91 -0.60 -5.85
CA VAL A 236 11.18 -0.07 -7.17
C VAL A 236 9.86 -0.02 -7.95
N GLY A 237 9.61 1.10 -8.62
CA GLY A 237 8.55 1.22 -9.61
C GLY A 237 9.13 1.38 -11.01
N CYS A 238 8.27 1.50 -12.01
CA CYS A 238 8.64 1.50 -13.42
C CYS A 238 9.76 2.50 -13.77
N CYS A 239 9.69 3.73 -13.25
CA CYS A 239 10.66 4.81 -13.49
C CYS A 239 11.96 4.65 -12.68
N LEU A 240 12.01 3.71 -11.73
CA LEU A 240 13.16 3.45 -10.86
C LEU A 240 13.81 2.09 -11.12
N LEU A 241 13.38 1.38 -12.17
CA LEU A 241 13.97 0.08 -12.55
C LEU A 241 15.48 0.26 -12.82
N ARG A 242 16.25 -0.74 -12.41
CA ARG A 242 17.71 -0.78 -12.50
C ARG A 242 18.12 -2.00 -13.32
N ALA A 243 19.39 -2.06 -13.71
CA ALA A 243 19.96 -3.16 -14.51
C ALA A 243 19.67 -4.53 -13.89
N GLU A 244 19.87 -4.63 -12.59
CA GLU A 244 19.71 -5.86 -11.82
C GLU A 244 18.26 -6.38 -11.80
N HIS A 245 17.28 -5.53 -12.12
CA HIS A 245 15.86 -5.89 -12.09
C HIS A 245 15.32 -6.46 -13.40
N ILE A 246 16.08 -6.38 -14.50
CA ILE A 246 15.62 -6.81 -15.82
C ILE A 246 16.71 -7.58 -16.54
N ILE A 247 16.43 -8.84 -16.87
CA ILE A 247 17.28 -9.67 -17.71
C ILE A 247 16.62 -9.81 -19.08
N LEU A 248 17.37 -9.48 -20.13
CA LEU A 248 16.90 -9.54 -21.52
C LEU A 248 17.37 -10.84 -22.17
N HIS A 249 16.42 -11.67 -22.58
CA HIS A 249 16.64 -12.93 -23.27
C HIS A 249 16.24 -12.78 -24.75
N PRO A 250 17.17 -12.87 -25.71
CA PRO A 250 16.83 -12.81 -27.13
C PRO A 250 15.82 -13.89 -27.54
N GLU A 251 15.97 -15.09 -26.97
CA GLU A 251 15.02 -16.20 -27.10
C GLU A 251 14.93 -16.93 -25.76
N LEU A 252 13.70 -17.18 -25.28
CA LEU A 252 13.43 -17.96 -24.08
C LEU A 252 12.08 -18.65 -24.20
N ASP A 253 12.01 -19.94 -23.85
CA ASP A 253 10.80 -20.76 -23.95
C ASP A 253 10.18 -20.79 -25.37
N GLY A 254 11.00 -20.71 -26.41
CA GLY A 254 10.55 -20.62 -27.82
C GLY A 254 9.88 -19.30 -28.20
N GLN A 255 10.08 -18.24 -27.39
CA GLN A 255 9.60 -16.90 -27.66
C GLN A 255 10.77 -15.91 -27.79
N GLU A 256 10.74 -15.08 -28.82
CA GLU A 256 11.73 -14.03 -29.03
C GLU A 256 11.49 -12.81 -28.13
N HIS A 257 12.56 -12.06 -27.84
CA HIS A 257 12.57 -10.77 -27.15
C HIS A 257 11.90 -10.83 -25.76
N ARG A 258 12.32 -11.76 -24.91
CA ARG A 258 11.76 -11.99 -23.57
C ARG A 258 12.47 -11.13 -22.53
N GLY A 259 11.72 -10.39 -21.73
CA GLY A 259 12.22 -9.70 -20.55
C GLY A 259 11.81 -10.44 -19.28
N GLU A 260 12.79 -10.79 -18.46
CA GLU A 260 12.60 -11.35 -17.13
C GLU A 260 12.77 -10.23 -16.09
N PHE A 261 11.68 -9.91 -15.41
CA PHE A 261 11.61 -8.87 -14.38
C PHE A 261 11.64 -9.52 -13.02
N ASP A 262 12.55 -9.06 -12.15
CA ASP A 262 12.65 -9.53 -10.77
C ASP A 262 13.06 -8.38 -9.84
N PHE A 263 12.10 -7.84 -9.08
CA PHE A 263 12.34 -6.74 -8.16
C PHE A 263 11.34 -6.71 -7.02
N LEU A 264 11.66 -5.97 -5.95
CA LEU A 264 10.73 -5.71 -4.86
C LEU A 264 9.91 -4.46 -5.20
N GLY A 265 8.60 -4.61 -5.35
CA GLY A 265 7.66 -3.52 -5.57
C GLY A 265 7.16 -2.91 -4.26
N LYS A 266 6.07 -2.16 -4.33
CA LYS A 266 5.41 -1.56 -3.15
C LYS A 266 5.24 -2.59 -2.04
N ASP A 267 5.50 -2.16 -0.81
CA ASP A 267 5.39 -3.01 0.39
C ASP A 267 6.37 -4.19 0.43
N SER A 268 7.47 -4.11 -0.35
CA SER A 268 8.48 -5.17 -0.49
C SER A 268 7.91 -6.48 -1.03
N VAL A 269 6.83 -6.40 -1.82
CA VAL A 269 6.26 -7.56 -2.51
C VAL A 269 7.08 -7.81 -3.78
N ARG A 270 7.66 -9.02 -3.90
CA ARG A 270 8.42 -9.42 -5.10
C ARG A 270 7.52 -9.47 -6.33
N TYR A 271 7.89 -8.74 -7.36
CA TYR A 271 7.35 -8.84 -8.71
C TYR A 271 8.31 -9.70 -9.54
N TYR A 272 7.87 -10.91 -9.89
CA TYR A 272 8.58 -11.79 -10.80
C TYR A 272 7.72 -12.07 -12.02
N ASN A 273 8.20 -11.75 -13.21
CA ASN A 273 7.44 -11.98 -14.44
C ASN A 273 8.34 -12.12 -15.67
N LYS A 274 7.97 -13.03 -16.58
CA LYS A 274 8.62 -13.21 -17.89
C LYS A 274 7.65 -12.81 -18.99
N VAL A 275 7.98 -11.75 -19.72
CA VAL A 275 7.06 -11.15 -20.69
C VAL A 275 7.74 -10.94 -22.04
N SER A 276 6.98 -11.12 -23.11
CA SER A 276 7.45 -10.75 -24.45
C SER A 276 7.40 -9.23 -24.58
N ILE A 277 8.53 -8.65 -24.95
CA ILE A 277 8.71 -7.22 -25.15
C ILE A 277 8.68 -6.94 -26.66
N GLU A 278 8.08 -5.83 -27.06
CA GLU A 278 8.10 -5.40 -28.45
C GLU A 278 9.56 -5.25 -28.93
N LYS A 279 9.90 -5.83 -30.09
CA LYS A 279 11.26 -5.90 -30.64
C LYS A 279 12.06 -4.59 -30.56
N ARG A 280 11.42 -3.45 -30.81
CA ARG A 280 12.06 -2.13 -30.73
C ARG A 280 12.41 -1.73 -29.30
N VAL A 281 11.48 -1.93 -28.36
CA VAL A 281 11.72 -1.68 -26.93
C VAL A 281 12.84 -2.58 -26.42
N PHE A 282 12.84 -3.85 -26.82
CA PHE A 282 13.90 -4.80 -26.48
C PHE A 282 15.28 -4.35 -26.98
N LYS A 283 15.38 -3.93 -28.25
CA LYS A 283 16.62 -3.39 -28.82
C LYS A 283 17.07 -2.11 -28.12
N ASN A 284 16.15 -1.20 -27.81
CA ASN A 284 16.47 0.03 -27.08
C ASN A 284 17.04 -0.31 -25.70
N LEU A 285 16.45 -1.27 -24.98
CA LEU A 285 16.97 -1.72 -23.69
C LEU A 285 18.35 -2.37 -23.80
N GLN A 286 18.63 -3.14 -24.86
CA GLN A 286 19.97 -3.70 -25.13
C GLN A 286 21.02 -2.64 -25.48
N LEU A 287 20.62 -1.56 -26.16
CA LEU A 287 21.54 -0.47 -26.51
C LEU A 287 21.89 0.39 -25.30
N HIS A 288 20.94 0.59 -24.39
CA HIS A 288 21.11 1.43 -23.21
C HIS A 288 21.50 0.66 -21.93
N SER A 289 21.62 -0.67 -22.00
CA SER A 289 22.14 -1.50 -20.91
C SER A 289 23.64 -1.33 -20.64
N LEU A 290 24.34 -0.43 -21.35
CA LEU A 290 25.75 -0.10 -21.12
C LEU A 290 25.96 1.20 -20.34
N ASP A 291 24.92 2.03 -20.15
CA ASP A 291 25.04 3.31 -19.43
C ASP A 291 23.81 3.53 -18.52
N LEU A 292 23.67 2.60 -17.57
CA LEU A 292 22.50 2.38 -16.71
C LEU A 292 22.24 3.45 -15.65
N VAL A 293 23.05 4.50 -15.59
CA VAL A 293 22.82 5.70 -14.78
C VAL A 293 21.84 6.66 -15.48
N LEU A 294 21.63 6.53 -16.80
CA LEU A 294 20.84 7.48 -17.60
C LEU A 294 19.35 7.16 -17.73
N LEU A 295 18.88 6.00 -17.22
CA LEU A 295 17.44 5.73 -17.03
C LEU A 295 16.79 6.77 -16.10
N TRP A 296 17.62 7.38 -15.24
CA TRP A 296 17.29 8.33 -14.18
C TRP A 296 16.98 9.75 -14.68
N LEU A 297 17.58 10.19 -15.79
CA LEU A 297 17.53 11.60 -16.20
C LEU A 297 16.33 11.96 -17.09
N GLY A 298 15.69 10.97 -17.74
CA GLY A 298 14.55 11.20 -18.64
C GLY A 298 13.15 11.03 -18.01
N CYS A 299 13.07 10.44 -16.81
CA CYS A 299 11.83 9.87 -16.27
C CYS A 299 11.45 10.42 -14.89
N ARG A 300 11.69 11.70 -14.61
CA ARG A 300 11.09 12.29 -13.39
C ARG A 300 9.56 12.16 -13.50
N PRO A 301 8.84 11.74 -12.44
CA PRO A 301 7.38 11.71 -12.44
C PRO A 301 6.74 13.09 -12.79
N ALA A 302 7.49 14.16 -12.59
CA ALA A 302 7.14 15.52 -12.97
C ALA A 302 7.34 15.85 -14.47
N ALA A 303 8.08 15.04 -15.23
CA ALA A 303 8.27 15.19 -16.68
C ALA A 303 7.23 14.39 -17.49
N THR A 304 6.55 13.41 -16.87
CA THR A 304 5.46 12.61 -17.46
C THR A 304 4.07 13.21 -17.22
N VAL A 305 3.99 14.55 -17.07
CA VAL A 305 2.77 15.34 -16.75
C VAL A 305 1.50 14.93 -17.51
N PRO A 306 1.51 14.55 -18.81
CA PRO A 306 0.26 14.26 -19.49
C PRO A 306 -0.37 12.93 -19.04
N ILE A 307 0.39 12.05 -18.37
CA ILE A 307 -0.01 10.67 -18.13
C ILE A 307 0.38 10.27 -16.70
N ARG A 308 -0.45 10.62 -15.71
CA ARG A 308 -0.29 10.12 -14.34
C ARG A 308 -0.34 8.58 -14.35
N PRO A 309 0.70 7.84 -13.92
CA PRO A 309 0.72 6.37 -14.02
C PRO A 309 -0.37 5.67 -13.19
N LEU A 310 -0.82 6.31 -12.10
CA LEU A 310 -2.00 5.90 -11.32
C LEU A 310 -3.29 5.79 -12.15
N VAL A 311 -3.35 6.48 -13.29
CA VAL A 311 -4.52 6.45 -14.17
C VAL A 311 -4.51 5.21 -15.06
N TRP A 312 -3.44 4.41 -15.15
CA TRP A 312 -3.46 3.17 -15.96
C TRP A 312 -3.93 1.93 -15.21
N GLU A 313 -3.63 1.83 -13.91
CA GLU A 313 -4.04 0.67 -13.09
C GLU A 313 -5.56 0.51 -13.05
N LEU A 314 -6.29 1.62 -12.92
CA LEU A 314 -7.74 1.61 -12.74
C LEU A 314 -8.52 1.26 -14.04
N PRO A 315 -8.25 1.85 -15.22
CA PRO A 315 -8.79 1.39 -16.49
C PRO A 315 -8.43 -0.06 -16.80
N TYR A 316 -7.20 -0.50 -16.48
CA TYR A 316 -6.79 -1.88 -16.71
C TYR A 316 -7.62 -2.84 -15.85
N ALA A 317 -7.66 -2.64 -14.53
CA ALA A 317 -8.41 -3.49 -13.62
C ALA A 317 -9.92 -3.51 -13.93
N THR A 318 -10.53 -2.33 -14.12
CA THR A 318 -11.97 -2.21 -14.42
C THR A 318 -12.32 -2.75 -15.81
N GLY A 319 -11.48 -2.50 -16.80
CA GLY A 319 -11.63 -3.00 -18.16
C GLY A 319 -11.52 -4.52 -18.25
N VAL A 320 -10.53 -5.11 -17.59
CA VAL A 320 -10.36 -6.58 -17.51
C VAL A 320 -11.53 -7.22 -16.77
N ALA A 321 -11.97 -6.65 -15.65
CA ALA A 321 -13.14 -7.13 -14.92
C ALA A 321 -14.41 -7.12 -15.79
N LEU A 322 -14.66 -6.04 -16.52
CA LEU A 322 -15.80 -5.91 -17.43
C LEU A 322 -15.73 -6.92 -18.59
N LYS A 323 -14.55 -7.09 -19.21
CA LYS A 323 -14.32 -8.10 -20.26
C LYS A 323 -14.59 -9.51 -19.73
N ARG A 324 -14.09 -9.85 -18.54
CA ARG A 324 -14.34 -11.15 -17.87
C ARG A 324 -15.84 -11.36 -17.60
N GLN A 325 -16.55 -10.35 -17.10
CA GLN A 325 -18.00 -10.44 -16.90
C GLN A 325 -18.76 -10.66 -18.22
N LYS A 326 -18.43 -9.90 -19.28
CA LYS A 326 -19.04 -10.07 -20.61
C LYS A 326 -18.79 -11.48 -21.18
N LYS A 327 -17.56 -11.99 -21.06
CA LYS A 327 -17.20 -13.36 -21.49
C LYS A 327 -17.98 -14.42 -20.71
N LYS A 328 -18.11 -14.27 -19.39
CA LYS A 328 -18.95 -15.16 -18.55
C LYS A 328 -20.43 -15.11 -18.96
N LYS A 329 -20.98 -13.91 -19.22
CA LYS A 329 -22.37 -13.76 -19.71
C LYS A 329 -22.58 -14.41 -21.09
N LYS A 330 -21.63 -14.25 -22.01
CA LYS A 330 -21.67 -14.89 -23.35
C LYS A 330 -21.65 -16.42 -23.23
N LYS A 331 -20.73 -16.97 -22.43
CA LYS A 331 -20.65 -18.42 -22.16
C LYS A 331 -21.95 -18.98 -21.58
N LYS A 332 -22.55 -18.30 -20.58
CA LYS A 332 -23.87 -18.69 -20.02
C LYS A 332 -24.98 -18.67 -21.07
N LYS A 333 -25.00 -17.69 -21.98
CA LYS A 333 -25.99 -17.63 -23.08
C LYS A 333 -25.80 -18.79 -24.07
N GLU A 334 -24.56 -19.14 -24.42
CA GLU A 334 -24.25 -20.27 -25.31
C GLU A 334 -24.62 -21.61 -24.68
N GLU A 335 -24.36 -21.80 -23.39
CA GLU A 335 -24.76 -23.00 -22.63
C GLU A 335 -26.29 -23.12 -22.55
N LYS A 336 -27.01 -22.01 -22.31
CA LYS A 336 -28.48 -22.01 -22.32
C LYS A 336 -29.04 -22.39 -23.69
N LYS A 337 -28.50 -21.82 -24.78
CA LYS A 337 -28.88 -22.20 -26.16
C LYS A 337 -28.62 -23.67 -26.46
N LYS A 338 -27.50 -24.24 -25.98
CA LYS A 338 -27.20 -25.68 -26.13
C LYS A 338 -28.19 -26.55 -25.36
N LYS A 339 -28.56 -26.16 -24.13
CA LYS A 339 -29.58 -26.87 -23.34
C LYS A 339 -30.96 -26.81 -24.00
N ASP A 340 -31.38 -25.65 -24.47
CA ASP A 340 -32.68 -25.49 -25.16
C ASP A 340 -32.72 -26.29 -26.47
N LYS A 341 -31.61 -26.35 -27.23
CA LYS A 341 -31.50 -27.18 -28.44
C LYS A 341 -31.60 -28.67 -28.11
N ARG A 342 -30.94 -29.13 -27.04
CA ARG A 342 -31.03 -30.52 -26.54
C ARG A 342 -32.45 -30.89 -26.11
N ARG A 343 -33.13 -30.00 -25.40
CA ARG A 343 -34.52 -30.20 -24.95
C ARG A 343 -35.48 -30.32 -26.14
N LYS A 344 -35.33 -29.45 -27.15
CA LYS A 344 -36.11 -29.56 -28.39
C LYS A 344 -35.84 -30.88 -29.13
N THR A 345 -34.60 -31.32 -29.28
CA THR A 345 -34.32 -32.63 -29.91
C THR A 345 -34.90 -33.82 -29.14
N LEU A 346 -34.96 -33.74 -27.81
CA LEU A 346 -35.62 -34.77 -26.99
C LEU A 346 -37.14 -34.76 -27.22
N ASP A 347 -37.80 -33.60 -27.16
CA ASP A 347 -39.25 -33.48 -27.41
C ASP A 347 -39.64 -34.01 -28.81
N TRP A 348 -38.85 -33.73 -29.85
CA TRP A 348 -39.07 -34.28 -31.19
C TRP A 348 -38.86 -35.81 -31.26
N GLY A 349 -37.98 -36.37 -30.43
CA GLY A 349 -37.78 -37.81 -30.30
C GLY A 349 -38.98 -38.51 -29.66
N TRP A 350 -39.57 -37.91 -28.62
CA TRP A 350 -40.80 -38.41 -27.98
C TRP A 350 -42.01 -38.32 -28.90
N ILE A 351 -42.16 -37.23 -29.67
CA ILE A 351 -43.25 -37.07 -30.65
C ILE A 351 -43.17 -38.11 -31.78
N LYS A 352 -41.97 -38.54 -32.18
CA LYS A 352 -41.78 -39.63 -33.17
C LYS A 352 -42.08 -41.02 -32.61
N LEU A 353 -41.85 -41.25 -31.32
CA LEU A 353 -42.11 -42.53 -30.66
C LEU A 353 -43.60 -42.72 -30.32
N GLY A 354 -44.35 -41.65 -30.07
CA GLY A 354 -45.80 -41.72 -29.80
C GLY A 354 -46.70 -41.75 -31.03
N ARG A 355 -46.15 -41.79 -32.26
CA ARG A 355 -46.90 -41.90 -33.53
C ARG A 355 -46.70 -43.25 -34.24
N ARG A 356 -46.19 -44.26 -33.53
CA ARG A 356 -46.10 -45.64 -34.02
C ARG A 356 -47.16 -46.51 -33.40
#